data_AF-A0A073K1C4-F1
#
_entry.id   AF-A0A073K1C4-F1
#
_cell.length_a   1.000
_cell.length_b   1.000
_cell.length_c   1.000
_cell.angle_alpha   90.00
_cell.angle_beta   90.00
_cell.angle_gamma   90.00
#
_symmetry.space_group_name_H-M   'P 1'
#
loop_
_entity.id
_entity.type
_entity.pdbx_description
1 polymer ?
#
loop_
_entity_poly.entity_id
_entity_poly.type
_entity_poly.pdbx_seq_one_letter_code
_entity_poly.pdbx_strand_id
1 'polypeptide(L)'
;MTCNDNGHSSSNCVCEVVRFINELQDSITDNCLTGCDTPFLGGNCNTPFANTRPFVVFDKSGDLFVPASCYSVPGLSVPLPSPLLRVESADDCCAVLRSLIPDVSCLTPEDIELLAASVNPVLGTANVIDVVSRLLVCQYSNGITRADGASVLQIPLKASQFCITVDLSYYSSIQCLRDAHVRGV
;
A
#
# COMPACT_ATOMS: atom_id res chain seq x y z
N MET A 1 -10.76 19.50 3.27
CA MET A 1 -10.33 18.91 4.55
C MET A 1 -10.27 20.04 5.54
N THR A 2 -11.26 20.12 6.44
CA THR A 2 -11.41 21.22 7.40
C THR A 2 -11.19 20.62 8.77
N CYS A 3 -9.99 20.79 9.30
CA CYS A 3 -9.69 20.42 10.68
C CYS A 3 -9.92 21.66 11.55
N ASN A 4 -11.17 21.98 11.91
CA ASN A 4 -11.49 22.77 13.11
C ASN A 4 -13.01 22.87 13.33
N ASP A 5 -13.65 21.83 13.87
CA ASP A 5 -14.96 21.98 14.51
C ASP A 5 -14.86 21.51 15.96
N ASN A 6 -14.98 22.47 16.87
CA ASN A 6 -15.00 22.30 18.31
C ASN A 6 -16.26 21.51 18.72
N GLY A 7 -16.14 20.21 19.02
CA GLY A 7 -17.23 19.49 19.69
C GLY A 7 -17.31 17.97 19.57
N HIS A 8 -16.43 17.28 18.84
CA HIS A 8 -16.46 15.82 18.73
C HIS A 8 -15.21 15.16 19.33
N SER A 9 -15.46 14.11 20.12
CA SER A 9 -14.51 13.08 20.59
C SER A 9 -13.26 12.99 19.72
N SER A 10 -12.08 13.09 20.31
CA SER A 10 -10.75 12.98 19.68
C SER A 10 -10.74 12.08 18.46
N SER A 11 -10.98 12.64 17.26
CA SER A 11 -11.00 11.84 16.04
C SER A 11 -9.57 11.46 15.71
N ASN A 12 -9.27 10.17 15.72
CA ASN A 12 -7.98 9.71 15.24
C ASN A 12 -8.01 9.76 13.70
N CYS A 13 -7.24 10.67 13.12
CA CYS A 13 -7.18 10.86 11.67
C CYS A 13 -6.85 9.57 10.91
N VAL A 14 -6.13 8.62 11.53
CA VAL A 14 -5.87 7.30 10.92
C VAL A 14 -7.17 6.51 10.76
N CYS A 15 -8.04 6.48 11.77
CA CYS A 15 -9.33 5.77 11.69
C CYS A 15 -10.22 6.37 10.60
N GLU A 16 -10.32 7.69 10.55
CA GLU A 16 -11.12 8.39 9.53
C GLU A 16 -10.62 8.10 8.12
N VAL A 17 -9.30 8.14 7.89
CA VAL A 17 -8.71 7.87 6.57
C VAL A 17 -8.90 6.41 6.16
N VAL A 18 -8.68 5.45 7.05
CA VAL A 18 -8.86 4.02 6.72
C VAL A 18 -10.34 3.71 6.43
N ARG A 19 -11.26 4.29 7.19
CA ARG A 19 -12.71 4.19 6.92
C ARG A 19 -13.07 4.78 5.56
N PHE A 20 -12.54 5.96 5.24
CA PHE A 20 -12.76 6.60 3.95
C PHE A 20 -12.22 5.76 2.78
N ILE A 21 -11.06 5.10 2.94
CA ILE A 21 -10.56 4.15 1.94
C ILE A 21 -11.50 2.95 1.81
N ASN A 22 -12.06 2.43 2.91
CA ASN A 22 -13.03 1.34 2.86
C ASN A 22 -14.28 1.73 2.06
N GLU A 23 -14.85 2.90 2.35
CA GLU A 23 -16.01 3.47 1.63
C GLU A 23 -15.71 3.68 0.13
N LEU A 24 -14.50 4.15 -0.21
CA LEU A 24 -14.02 4.25 -1.59
C LEU A 24 -14.04 2.89 -2.30
N GLN A 25 -13.58 1.83 -1.64
CA GLN A 25 -13.55 0.49 -2.24
C GLN A 25 -14.94 -0.09 -2.47
N ASP A 26 -15.86 0.12 -1.51
CA ASP A 26 -17.25 -0.35 -1.60
C ASP A 26 -18.01 0.37 -2.72
N SER A 27 -17.67 1.63 -3.03
CA SER A 27 -18.32 2.41 -4.09
C SER A 27 -18.04 1.90 -5.52
N ILE A 28 -17.04 1.03 -5.71
CA ILE A 28 -16.58 0.60 -7.05
C ILE A 28 -17.44 -0.54 -7.59
N THR A 29 -18.21 -1.22 -6.74
CA THR A 29 -19.13 -2.28 -7.18
C THR A 29 -20.35 -1.75 -7.94
N ASP A 30 -20.64 -0.45 -7.82
CA ASP A 30 -21.79 0.19 -8.46
C ASP A 30 -21.35 0.99 -9.71
N ASN A 31 -21.77 0.50 -10.88
CA ASN A 31 -21.52 1.07 -12.22
C ASN A 31 -21.29 2.60 -12.25
N CYS A 32 -20.04 3.02 -12.55
CA CYS A 32 -19.63 4.35 -13.01
C CYS A 32 -20.59 5.51 -12.67
N LEU A 33 -20.77 5.82 -11.39
CA LEU A 33 -21.43 7.06 -10.99
C LEU A 33 -20.40 8.19 -11.09
N THR A 34 -20.40 8.87 -12.24
CA THR A 34 -19.64 10.11 -12.47
C THR A 34 -20.35 11.31 -11.82
N GLY A 35 -20.80 11.15 -10.57
CA GLY A 35 -21.31 12.26 -9.75
C GLY A 35 -20.16 13.01 -9.11
N CYS A 36 -20.23 14.35 -9.06
CA CYS A 36 -19.23 15.17 -8.38
C CYS A 36 -19.15 14.92 -6.85
N ASP A 37 -20.17 14.25 -6.30
CA ASP A 37 -20.31 14.00 -4.86
C ASP A 37 -19.85 12.60 -4.43
N THR A 38 -19.59 11.69 -5.38
CA THR A 38 -19.11 10.33 -5.09
C THR A 38 -17.58 10.30 -5.15
N PRO A 39 -16.90 10.02 -4.03
CA PRO A 39 -15.45 9.92 -4.02
C PRO A 39 -15.05 8.71 -4.89
N PHE A 40 -14.03 8.87 -5.73
CA PHE A 40 -13.60 7.83 -6.67
C PHE A 40 -12.12 7.51 -6.50
N LEU A 41 -11.76 6.25 -6.72
CA LEU A 41 -10.37 5.88 -6.96
C LEU A 41 -9.98 6.30 -8.37
N GLY A 42 -8.80 6.90 -8.50
CA GLY A 42 -8.30 7.44 -9.76
C GLY A 42 -8.46 6.46 -10.92
N GLY A 43 -8.89 6.97 -12.07
CA GLY A 43 -9.06 6.20 -13.29
C GLY A 43 -8.36 6.89 -14.46
N ASN A 44 -7.48 6.17 -15.14
CA ASN A 44 -7.00 6.53 -16.46
C ASN A 44 -7.77 5.67 -17.47
N CYS A 45 -8.21 6.25 -18.59
CA CYS A 45 -9.07 5.58 -19.59
C CYS A 45 -8.46 4.29 -20.20
N ASN A 46 -7.17 4.02 -19.98
CA ASN A 46 -6.40 2.93 -20.58
C ASN A 46 -5.82 1.94 -19.56
N THR A 47 -6.21 2.01 -18.28
CA THR A 47 -5.73 1.10 -17.23
C THR A 47 -6.90 0.44 -16.51
N PRO A 48 -6.71 -0.74 -15.88
CA PRO A 48 -7.73 -1.32 -15.02
C PRO A 48 -8.17 -0.29 -13.97
N PHE A 49 -9.47 -0.20 -13.71
CA PHE A 49 -9.97 0.65 -12.63
C PHE A 49 -9.31 0.23 -11.32
N ALA A 50 -8.75 1.21 -10.61
CA ALA A 50 -8.22 0.98 -9.28
C ALA A 50 -9.34 0.46 -8.38
N ASN A 51 -9.03 -0.54 -7.55
CA ASN A 51 -9.97 -1.16 -6.62
C ASN A 51 -9.57 -0.96 -5.16
N THR A 52 -8.47 -0.25 -4.91
CA THR A 52 -8.04 0.19 -3.60
C THR A 52 -7.08 1.39 -3.69
N ARG A 53 -6.99 2.12 -2.58
CA ARG A 53 -5.89 3.04 -2.29
C ARG A 53 -4.99 2.36 -1.25
N PRO A 54 -3.88 1.74 -1.63
CA PRO A 54 -2.94 1.16 -0.68
C PRO A 54 -2.41 2.22 0.28
N PHE A 55 -2.05 1.79 1.49
CA PHE A 55 -1.48 2.69 2.48
C PHE A 55 -0.48 1.97 3.39
N VAL A 56 0.26 2.76 4.16
CA VAL A 56 1.09 2.30 5.26
C VAL A 56 0.71 3.10 6.51
N VAL A 57 0.91 2.53 7.69
CA VAL A 57 0.65 3.20 8.97
C VAL A 57 1.92 3.23 9.82
N PHE A 58 2.03 4.25 10.67
CA PHE A 58 3.14 4.40 11.60
C PHE A 58 2.62 4.44 13.03
N ASP A 59 3.33 3.78 13.92
CA ASP A 59 2.98 3.72 15.34
C ASP A 59 3.22 5.07 16.04
N LYS A 60 3.01 5.12 17.36
CA LYS A 60 3.23 6.32 18.17
C LYS A 60 4.69 6.75 18.30
N SER A 61 5.64 5.87 17.96
CA SER A 61 7.08 6.17 17.91
C SER A 61 7.49 6.72 16.54
N GLY A 62 6.62 6.63 15.53
CA GLY A 62 6.93 6.98 14.14
C GLY A 62 7.54 5.81 13.35
N ASP A 63 7.53 4.61 13.92
CA ASP A 63 8.03 3.41 13.27
C ASP A 63 6.98 2.84 12.32
N LEU A 64 7.46 2.36 11.17
CA LEU A 64 6.61 1.78 10.14
C LEU A 64 6.02 0.45 10.63
N PHE A 65 4.70 0.31 10.57
CA PHE A 65 4.07 -0.97 10.87
C PHE A 65 4.32 -1.96 9.72
N VAL A 66 5.07 -3.01 10.01
CA VAL A 66 5.39 -4.07 9.04
C VAL A 66 4.72 -5.37 9.49
N PRO A 67 3.65 -5.83 8.82
CA PRO A 67 3.03 -7.11 9.14
C PRO A 67 3.98 -8.28 8.85
N ALA A 68 3.76 -9.41 9.52
CA ALA A 68 4.50 -10.65 9.29
C ALA A 68 4.09 -11.34 7.97
N SER A 69 4.29 -10.62 6.87
CA SER A 69 4.01 -11.05 5.50
C SER A 69 5.21 -10.75 4.62
N CYS A 70 5.59 -11.72 3.80
CA CYS A 70 6.74 -11.59 2.93
C CYS A 70 6.43 -12.05 1.51
N TYR A 71 7.29 -11.65 0.57
CA TYR A 71 7.29 -12.12 -0.81
C TYR A 71 8.71 -12.49 -1.23
N SER A 72 8.81 -13.39 -2.21
CA SER A 72 10.09 -13.82 -2.75
C SER A 72 10.33 -13.16 -4.11
N VAL A 73 11.55 -12.69 -4.33
CA VAL A 73 12.02 -12.20 -5.63
C VAL A 73 13.04 -13.21 -6.17
N PRO A 74 12.85 -13.78 -7.37
CA PRO A 74 13.87 -14.62 -7.99
C PRO A 74 15.22 -13.90 -8.04
N GLY A 75 16.28 -14.61 -7.66
CA GLY A 75 17.64 -14.03 -7.53
C GLY A 75 18.00 -13.54 -6.14
N LEU A 76 17.04 -13.40 -5.21
CA LEU A 76 17.31 -13.14 -3.79
C LEU A 76 17.13 -14.41 -2.96
N SER A 77 18.02 -14.62 -1.99
CA SER A 77 17.99 -15.79 -1.10
C SER A 77 17.10 -15.62 0.13
N VAL A 78 16.59 -14.41 0.37
CA VAL A 78 15.78 -14.06 1.53
C VAL A 78 14.42 -13.51 1.10
N PRO A 79 13.32 -13.88 1.77
CA PRO A 79 12.03 -13.26 1.54
C PRO A 79 12.03 -11.82 2.05
N LEU A 80 11.36 -10.92 1.32
CA LEU A 80 11.32 -9.49 1.64
C LEU A 80 10.01 -9.13 2.34
N PRO A 81 10.03 -8.25 3.36
CA PRO A 81 8.81 -7.78 4.02
C PRO A 81 7.98 -6.89 3.09
N SER A 82 6.67 -6.80 3.35
CA SER A 82 5.82 -5.79 2.71
C SER A 82 5.02 -5.01 3.76
N PRO A 83 5.18 -3.68 3.84
CA PRO A 83 4.38 -2.83 4.72
C PRO A 83 3.07 -2.37 4.08
N LEU A 84 2.81 -2.74 2.82
CA LEU A 84 1.70 -2.21 2.04
C LEU A 84 0.38 -2.86 2.48
N LEU A 85 -0.62 -2.04 2.80
CA LEU A 85 -1.89 -2.49 3.36
C LEU A 85 -3.05 -2.08 2.47
N ARG A 86 -4.04 -2.97 2.42
CA ARG A 86 -5.40 -2.72 1.95
C ARG A 86 -6.35 -2.94 3.11
N VAL A 87 -7.39 -2.13 3.21
CA VAL A 87 -8.49 -2.37 4.16
C VAL A 87 -9.47 -3.38 3.56
N GLU A 88 -9.87 -4.39 4.34
CA GLU A 88 -10.91 -5.36 3.97
C GLU A 88 -12.25 -5.00 4.63
N SER A 89 -12.19 -4.46 5.84
CA SER A 89 -13.33 -3.88 6.54
C SER A 89 -12.82 -2.91 7.61
N ALA A 90 -13.63 -1.90 7.91
CA ALA A 90 -13.38 -0.96 9.01
C ALA A 90 -14.69 -0.68 9.75
N ASP A 91 -14.64 -0.80 11.08
CA ASP A 91 -15.72 -0.42 11.98
C ASP A 91 -15.13 0.39 13.14
N ASP A 92 -15.59 1.63 13.28
CA ASP A 92 -15.02 2.63 14.19
C ASP A 92 -13.50 2.80 14.02
N CYS A 93 -12.69 2.49 15.04
CA CYS A 93 -11.23 2.44 14.96
C CYS A 93 -10.66 1.02 14.83
N CYS A 94 -11.48 0.00 14.61
CA CYS A 94 -11.03 -1.37 14.36
C CYS A 94 -11.06 -1.66 12.86
N ALA A 95 -10.00 -2.25 12.32
CA ALA A 95 -9.97 -2.61 10.90
C ALA A 95 -9.35 -3.99 10.67
N VAL A 96 -9.87 -4.71 9.68
CA VAL A 96 -9.21 -5.87 9.09
C VAL A 96 -8.39 -5.37 7.90
N LEU A 97 -7.08 -5.52 7.99
CA LEU A 97 -6.15 -5.11 6.95
C LEU A 97 -5.55 -6.33 6.28
N ARG A 98 -5.52 -6.35 4.96
CA ARG A 98 -4.81 -7.34 4.16
C ARG A 98 -3.45 -6.78 3.76
N SER A 99 -2.41 -7.58 3.95
CA SER A 99 -1.10 -7.26 3.41
C SER A 99 -1.11 -7.42 1.88
N LEU A 100 -0.61 -6.41 1.19
CA LEU A 100 -0.35 -6.41 -0.24
C LEU A 100 1.12 -6.70 -0.48
N ILE A 101 1.44 -7.47 -1.51
CA ILE A 101 2.82 -7.78 -1.90
C ILE A 101 3.04 -7.45 -3.38
N PRO A 102 4.28 -7.15 -3.79
CA PRO A 102 4.63 -7.10 -5.21
C PRO A 102 4.21 -8.35 -5.96
N ASP A 103 3.51 -8.16 -7.08
CA ASP A 103 3.11 -9.24 -7.97
C ASP A 103 4.25 -9.58 -8.95
N VAL A 104 5.28 -10.24 -8.42
CA VAL A 104 6.49 -10.61 -9.17
C VAL A 104 6.17 -11.48 -10.41
N SER A 105 5.06 -12.23 -10.38
CA SER A 105 4.60 -13.03 -11.53
C SER A 105 4.14 -12.19 -12.74
N CYS A 106 3.90 -10.89 -12.55
CA CYS A 106 3.55 -9.97 -13.64
C CYS A 106 4.76 -9.28 -14.27
N LEU A 107 5.98 -9.52 -13.76
CA LEU A 107 7.19 -8.85 -14.21
C LEU A 107 7.90 -9.66 -15.29
N THR A 108 8.56 -8.94 -16.20
CA THR A 108 9.50 -9.54 -17.15
C THR A 108 10.77 -10.00 -16.42
N PRO A 109 11.56 -10.93 -16.97
CA PRO A 109 12.83 -11.33 -16.36
C PRO A 109 13.78 -10.15 -16.09
N GLU A 110 13.84 -9.18 -17.02
CA GLU A 110 14.64 -7.95 -16.88
C GLU A 110 14.15 -7.08 -15.70
N ASP A 111 12.83 -6.94 -15.55
CA ASP A 111 12.24 -6.19 -14.45
C ASP A 111 12.43 -6.89 -13.08
N ILE A 112 12.46 -8.22 -13.06
CA ILE A 112 12.78 -9.01 -11.87
C ILE A 112 14.24 -8.77 -11.46
N GLU A 113 15.16 -8.80 -12.41
CA GLU A 113 16.58 -8.51 -12.16
C GLU A 113 16.76 -7.07 -11.66
N LEU A 114 16.07 -6.11 -12.25
CA LEU A 114 16.08 -4.71 -11.80
C LEU A 114 15.57 -4.56 -10.36
N LEU A 115 14.45 -5.23 -10.02
CA LEU A 115 13.93 -5.25 -8.65
C LEU A 115 14.94 -5.87 -7.69
N ALA A 116 15.52 -7.03 -8.02
CA ALA A 116 16.53 -7.69 -7.19
C ALA A 116 17.77 -6.81 -6.99
N ALA A 117 18.29 -6.20 -8.06
CA ALA A 117 19.44 -5.31 -8.03
C ALA A 117 19.19 -4.05 -7.18
N SER A 118 17.94 -3.56 -7.16
CA SER A 118 17.57 -2.40 -6.35
C SER A 118 17.55 -2.68 -4.84
N VAL A 119 17.32 -3.94 -4.43
CA VAL A 119 17.20 -4.34 -3.02
C VAL A 119 18.48 -5.00 -2.50
N ASN A 120 19.22 -5.72 -3.34
CA ASN A 120 20.42 -6.47 -2.94
C ASN A 120 21.43 -5.66 -2.09
N PRO A 121 21.71 -4.36 -2.39
CA PRO A 121 22.65 -3.56 -1.60
C PRO A 121 22.25 -3.37 -0.12
N VAL A 122 20.97 -3.51 0.23
CA VAL A 122 20.47 -3.25 1.60
C VAL A 122 20.26 -4.51 2.44
N LEU A 123 20.38 -5.71 1.85
CA LEU A 123 20.08 -6.99 2.53
C LEU A 123 21.05 -7.36 3.66
N GLY A 124 22.22 -6.72 3.75
CA GLY A 124 23.21 -6.93 4.81
C GLY A 124 23.18 -5.88 5.93
N THR A 125 22.22 -4.97 5.93
CA THR A 125 22.16 -3.87 6.91
C THR A 125 21.55 -4.32 8.24
N ALA A 126 21.96 -3.70 9.36
CA ALA A 126 21.49 -4.07 10.70
C ALA A 126 19.96 -3.92 10.89
N ASN A 127 19.32 -3.04 10.11
CA ASN A 127 17.88 -2.76 10.14
C ASN A 127 17.21 -3.16 8.82
N VAL A 128 17.57 -4.32 8.28
CA VAL A 128 17.12 -4.78 6.94
C VAL A 128 15.61 -4.69 6.75
N ILE A 129 14.80 -5.00 7.77
CA ILE A 129 13.34 -4.95 7.68
C ILE A 129 12.84 -3.52 7.43
N ASP A 130 13.30 -2.54 8.22
CA ASP A 130 12.88 -1.14 8.08
C ASP A 130 13.39 -0.55 6.76
N VAL A 131 14.67 -0.76 6.44
CA VAL A 131 15.28 -0.22 5.22
C VAL A 131 14.60 -0.78 3.97
N VAL A 132 14.39 -2.10 3.89
CA VAL A 132 13.71 -2.73 2.75
C VAL A 132 12.25 -2.30 2.68
N SER A 133 11.55 -2.19 3.81
CA SER A 133 10.14 -1.77 3.82
C SER A 133 9.97 -0.33 3.34
N ARG A 134 10.81 0.60 3.83
CA ARG A 134 10.82 2.00 3.37
C ARG A 134 11.23 2.12 1.91
N LEU A 135 12.24 1.35 1.49
CA LEU A 135 12.66 1.30 0.09
C LEU A 135 11.51 0.82 -0.81
N LEU A 136 10.78 -0.22 -0.42
CA LEU A 136 9.63 -0.73 -1.16
C LEU A 136 8.53 0.33 -1.28
N VAL A 137 8.23 1.08 -0.21
CA VAL A 137 7.27 2.21 -0.27
C VAL A 137 7.71 3.27 -1.27
N CYS A 138 8.99 3.64 -1.26
CA CYS A 138 9.57 4.59 -2.20
C CYS A 138 9.50 4.09 -3.65
N GLN A 139 9.86 2.82 -3.88
CA GLN A 139 9.83 2.20 -5.21
C GLN A 139 8.41 2.03 -5.74
N TYR A 140 7.45 1.71 -4.87
CA TYR A 140 6.05 1.63 -5.28
C TYR A 140 5.48 3.00 -5.68
N SER A 141 5.88 4.05 -4.96
CA SER A 141 5.40 5.42 -5.18
C SER A 141 6.04 6.06 -6.42
N ASN A 142 7.34 5.86 -6.62
CA ASN A 142 8.11 6.54 -7.68
C ASN A 142 8.45 5.65 -8.88
N GLY A 143 8.29 4.34 -8.73
CA GLY A 143 8.86 3.35 -9.65
C GLY A 143 10.36 3.14 -9.44
N ILE A 144 10.92 2.20 -10.19
CA ILE A 144 12.37 1.97 -10.29
C ILE A 144 12.83 2.46 -11.66
N THR A 145 13.74 3.43 -11.70
CA THR A 145 14.29 3.95 -12.96
C THR A 145 15.08 2.87 -13.68
N ARG A 146 14.76 2.63 -14.95
CA ARG A 146 15.50 1.69 -15.80
C ARG A 146 16.83 2.30 -16.25
N ALA A 147 17.72 1.46 -16.75
CA ALA A 147 19.05 1.88 -17.22
C ALA A 147 19.02 2.91 -18.37
N ASP A 148 17.91 2.98 -19.12
CA ASP A 148 17.68 3.97 -20.17
C ASP A 148 17.47 5.40 -19.64
N GLY A 149 17.22 5.56 -18.33
CA GLY A 149 16.95 6.85 -17.67
C GLY A 149 15.62 7.50 -18.05
N ALA A 150 14.86 6.92 -18.98
CA ALA A 150 13.61 7.48 -19.52
C ALA A 150 12.38 6.70 -19.05
N SER A 151 12.56 5.41 -18.71
CA SER A 151 11.47 4.52 -18.34
C SER A 151 11.52 4.19 -16.85
N VAL A 152 10.35 4.04 -16.24
CA VAL A 152 10.21 3.56 -14.85
C VAL A 152 9.46 2.23 -14.82
N LEU A 153 9.96 1.30 -14.00
CA LEU A 153 9.23 0.10 -13.62
C LEU A 153 8.25 0.44 -12.52
N GLN A 154 6.96 0.32 -12.80
CA GLN A 154 5.89 0.42 -11.81
C GLN A 154 5.61 -0.96 -11.23
N ILE A 155 5.72 -1.09 -9.91
CA ILE A 155 5.53 -2.37 -9.23
C ILE A 155 4.02 -2.68 -9.14
N PRO A 156 3.52 -3.76 -9.76
CA PRO A 156 2.14 -4.21 -9.57
C PRO A 156 1.99 -4.86 -8.19
N LEU A 157 0.79 -4.79 -7.61
CA LEU A 157 0.47 -5.39 -6.32
C LEU A 157 -0.54 -6.51 -6.47
N LYS A 158 -0.44 -7.51 -5.59
CA LYS A 158 -1.46 -8.53 -5.37
C LYS A 158 -1.76 -8.68 -3.88
N ALA A 159 -2.96 -9.15 -3.59
CA ALA A 159 -3.31 -9.56 -2.25
C ALA A 159 -2.46 -10.75 -1.80
N SER A 160 -1.93 -10.65 -0.58
CA SER A 160 -1.45 -11.84 0.13
C SER A 160 -2.64 -12.62 0.72
N GLN A 161 -2.35 -13.79 1.28
CA GLN A 161 -3.32 -14.58 2.03
C GLN A 161 -3.45 -14.13 3.50
N PHE A 162 -2.68 -13.10 3.91
CA PHE A 162 -2.58 -12.66 5.29
C PHE A 162 -3.44 -11.43 5.55
N CYS A 163 -4.37 -11.57 6.50
CA CYS A 163 -5.14 -10.47 7.06
C CYS A 163 -4.82 -10.33 8.55
N ILE A 164 -4.85 -9.09 9.03
CA ILE A 164 -4.55 -8.72 10.41
C ILE A 164 -5.62 -7.74 10.88
N THR A 165 -6.24 -8.05 12.02
CA THR A 165 -7.12 -7.10 12.71
C THR A 165 -6.29 -6.17 13.57
N VAL A 166 -6.51 -4.87 13.44
CA VAL A 166 -5.77 -3.85 14.19
C VAL A 166 -6.73 -2.86 14.86
N ASP A 167 -6.29 -2.32 15.99
CA ASP A 167 -6.85 -1.12 16.58
C ASP A 167 -6.07 0.09 16.07
N LEU A 168 -6.73 0.89 15.23
CA LEU A 168 -6.15 2.04 14.55
C LEU A 168 -5.78 3.17 15.53
N SER A 169 -6.30 3.15 16.77
CA SER A 169 -5.97 4.13 17.81
C SER A 169 -4.50 4.05 18.30
N TYR A 170 -3.80 2.97 17.93
CA TYR A 170 -2.38 2.78 18.23
C TYR A 170 -1.44 3.39 17.18
N TYR A 171 -1.95 3.86 16.05
CA TYR A 171 -1.16 4.52 15.02
C TYR A 171 -1.27 6.05 15.13
N SER A 172 -0.15 6.73 14.88
CA SER A 172 -0.06 8.19 14.93
C SER A 172 -0.22 8.82 13.55
N SER A 173 0.08 8.09 12.49
CA SER A 173 0.01 8.60 11.13
C SER A 173 -0.21 7.50 10.10
N ILE A 174 -0.68 7.93 8.94
CA ILE A 174 -0.98 7.11 7.77
C ILE A 174 -0.42 7.80 6.54
N GLN A 175 0.20 7.04 5.65
CA GLN A 175 0.59 7.51 4.32
C GLN A 175 -0.21 6.74 3.27
N CYS A 176 -1.14 7.44 2.64
CA CYS A 176 -1.82 6.94 1.45
C CYS A 176 -0.85 6.90 0.26
N LEU A 177 -0.97 5.86 -0.56
CA LEU A 177 -0.17 5.66 -1.76
C LEU A 177 -1.05 5.84 -3.00
N ARG A 178 -0.45 5.73 -4.19
CA ARG A 178 -1.19 5.84 -5.46
C ARG A 178 -2.27 4.77 -5.56
N ASP A 179 -3.42 5.15 -6.11
CA ASP A 179 -4.50 4.21 -6.38
C ASP A 179 -4.03 3.08 -7.29
N ALA A 180 -4.48 1.86 -6.98
CA ALA A 180 -4.05 0.69 -7.73
C ALA A 180 -5.16 -0.33 -7.90
N HIS A 181 -5.04 -1.07 -8.98
CA HIS A 181 -5.76 -2.32 -9.17
C HIS A 181 -4.93 -3.45 -8.57
N VAL A 182 -5.41 -4.01 -7.46
CA VAL A 182 -4.82 -5.17 -6.78
C VAL A 182 -5.52 -6.43 -7.29
N ARG A 183 -4.75 -7.45 -7.67
CA ARG A 183 -5.29 -8.76 -8.04
C ARG A 183 -5.60 -9.61 -6.81
N GLY A 184 -6.63 -10.45 -6.91
CA GLY A 184 -6.98 -11.43 -5.87
C GLY A 184 -7.79 -10.87 -4.70
N VAL A 185 -8.51 -9.77 -4.95
CA VAL A 185 -9.43 -9.11 -4.02
C VAL A 185 -10.76 -8.82 -4.67
#